data_AF-A0A940QM43-F1
#
_entry.id   AF-A0A940QM43-F1
#
_cell.length_a   1.000
_cell.length_b   1.000
_cell.length_c   1.000
_cell.angle_alpha   90.00
_cell.angle_beta   90.00
_cell.angle_gamma   90.00
#
_symmetry.space_group_name_H-M   'P 1'
#
loop_
_entity.id
_entity.type
_entity.pdbx_description
1 polymer ?
#
loop_
_entity_poly.entity_id
_entity_poly.type
_entity_poly.pdbx_seq_one_letter_code
_entity_poly.pdbx_strand_id
1 'polypeptide(L)'
;MIRILVDSTADFSLEELKARNISMVPLNVNFGEESLQDTIELEKDQFYDRLINGTVHPKTSLPAPAAFLEKFEEAQAAGDQLICILLSGGISGTWQSAVNAKEMLEYDGIYVIDSRTTACGIRLLVEYAEKLIAEGLSAPEIAEKLEELKGRVQIFAAVDTLEYL
;
A
#
# COMPACT_ATOMS: atom_id res chain seq x y z
N MET A 1 -17.80 4.18 8.96
CA MET A 1 -17.49 2.76 8.65
C MET A 1 -15.99 2.53 8.77
N ILE A 2 -15.50 1.30 8.69
CA ILE A 2 -14.06 1.01 8.61
C ILE A 2 -13.71 0.69 7.16
N ARG A 3 -12.72 1.39 6.61
CA ARG A 3 -12.21 1.21 5.25
C ARG A 3 -10.76 0.74 5.30
N ILE A 4 -10.33 0.01 4.27
CA ILE A 4 -8.95 -0.42 4.11
C ILE A 4 -8.29 0.40 2.99
N LEU A 5 -7.05 0.82 3.24
CA LEU A 5 -6.17 1.45 2.26
C LEU A 5 -4.87 0.66 2.15
N VAL A 6 -4.39 0.47 0.93
CA VAL A 6 -3.09 -0.14 0.63
C VAL A 6 -2.27 0.75 -0.30
N ASP A 7 -1.00 0.42 -0.50
CA ASP A 7 -0.23 0.93 -1.64
C ASP A 7 -0.21 -0.08 -2.80
N SER A 8 0.26 0.34 -3.97
CA SER A 8 0.25 -0.51 -5.18
C SER A 8 1.08 -1.78 -5.06
N THR A 9 2.05 -1.85 -4.14
CA THR A 9 2.85 -3.05 -3.95
C THR A 9 2.10 -4.17 -3.25
N ALA A 10 0.85 -3.94 -2.83
CA ALA A 10 -0.05 -5.00 -2.37
C ALA A 10 -0.53 -5.92 -3.51
N ASP A 11 -0.22 -5.61 -4.77
CA ASP A 11 -0.51 -6.46 -5.94
C ASP A 11 -2.01 -6.78 -6.12
N PHE A 12 -2.88 -5.84 -5.79
CA PHE A 12 -4.31 -5.93 -6.15
C PHE A 12 -4.55 -5.35 -7.54
N SER A 13 -5.37 -6.05 -8.33
CA SER A 13 -5.93 -5.46 -9.54
C SER A 13 -6.97 -4.38 -9.20
N LEU A 14 -7.20 -3.44 -10.12
CA LEU A 14 -8.24 -2.41 -9.97
C LEU A 14 -9.65 -3.01 -9.80
N GLU A 15 -9.91 -4.17 -10.40
CA GLU A 15 -11.17 -4.90 -10.25
C GLU A 15 -11.34 -5.44 -8.83
N GLU A 16 -10.30 -6.03 -8.24
CA GLU A 16 -10.31 -6.52 -6.86
C GLU A 16 -10.49 -5.38 -5.86
N LEU A 17 -9.76 -4.28 -6.03
CA LEU A 17 -9.88 -3.09 -5.17
C LEU A 17 -11.31 -2.57 -5.16
N LYS A 18 -11.92 -2.45 -6.35
CA LYS A 18 -13.32 -2.00 -6.48
C LYS A 18 -14.31 -2.99 -5.85
N ALA A 19 -14.15 -4.28 -6.12
CA ALA A 19 -15.07 -5.31 -5.62
C ALA A 19 -15.05 -5.43 -4.10
N ARG A 20 -13.88 -5.17 -3.47
CA ARG A 20 -13.67 -5.25 -2.02
C ARG A 20 -13.79 -3.91 -1.30
N ASN A 21 -14.05 -2.83 -2.04
CA ASN A 21 -14.06 -1.46 -1.50
C ASN A 21 -12.76 -1.08 -0.77
N ILE A 22 -11.63 -1.50 -1.34
CA ILE A 22 -10.28 -1.18 -0.85
C ILE A 22 -9.77 0.02 -1.66
N SER A 23 -9.25 1.03 -0.96
CA SER A 23 -8.60 2.19 -1.59
C SER A 23 -7.10 1.91 -1.78
N MET A 24 -6.49 2.52 -2.79
CA MET A 24 -5.06 2.36 -3.08
C MET A 24 -4.40 3.73 -3.30
N VAL A 25 -3.17 3.88 -2.81
CA VAL A 25 -2.26 4.98 -3.18
C VAL A 25 -1.12 4.39 -4.02
N PRO A 26 -0.99 4.74 -5.31
CA PRO A 26 0.03 4.15 -6.17
C PRO A 26 1.43 4.70 -5.87
N LEU A 27 2.44 3.83 -5.96
CA LEU A 27 3.83 4.25 -6.13
C LEU A 27 4.07 4.64 -7.59
N ASN A 28 5.23 5.24 -7.89
CA ASN A 28 5.61 5.54 -9.27
C ASN A 28 6.79 4.70 -9.73
N VAL A 29 6.74 4.31 -11.01
CA VAL A 29 7.85 3.71 -11.76
C VAL A 29 8.39 4.76 -12.74
N ASN A 30 9.69 4.99 -12.71
CA ASN A 30 10.37 6.03 -13.46
C ASN A 30 11.27 5.41 -14.52
N PHE A 31 11.09 5.81 -15.77
CA PHE A 31 11.93 5.48 -16.91
C PHE A 31 12.61 6.76 -17.41
N GLY A 32 13.75 7.10 -16.81
CA GLY A 32 14.46 8.35 -17.13
C GLY A 32 13.71 9.56 -16.58
N GLU A 33 13.17 10.40 -17.46
CA GLU A 33 12.36 11.57 -17.09
C GLU A 33 10.86 11.26 -17.02
N GLU A 34 10.42 10.13 -17.56
CA GLU A 34 9.03 9.68 -17.49
C GLU A 34 8.76 9.04 -16.13
N SER A 35 7.66 9.43 -15.47
CA SER A 35 7.18 8.88 -14.21
C SER A 35 5.75 8.43 -14.39
N LEU A 36 5.47 7.16 -14.09
CA LEU A 36 4.17 6.53 -14.29
C LEU A 36 3.68 5.94 -12.97
N GLN A 37 2.41 6.17 -12.64
CA GLN A 37 1.75 5.55 -11.51
C GLN A 37 1.60 4.04 -11.74
N ASP A 38 2.17 3.25 -10.84
CA ASP A 38 2.06 1.81 -10.84
C ASP A 38 0.58 1.38 -10.77
N THR A 39 0.21 0.37 -11.56
CA THR A 39 -1.16 -0.17 -11.69
C THR A 39 -2.20 0.78 -12.31
N ILE A 40 -1.95 2.09 -12.33
CA ILE A 40 -2.87 3.10 -12.90
C ILE A 40 -2.48 3.48 -14.33
N GLU A 41 -1.23 3.88 -14.53
CA GLU A 41 -0.70 4.36 -15.81
C GLU A 41 0.22 3.33 -16.47
N LEU A 42 0.69 2.35 -15.70
CA LEU A 42 1.61 1.30 -16.16
C LEU A 42 1.07 -0.09 -15.82
N GLU A 43 0.69 -0.84 -16.84
CA GLU A 43 0.32 -2.24 -16.71
C GLU A 43 1.57 -3.14 -16.61
N LYS A 44 1.43 -4.31 -15.98
CA LYS A 44 2.55 -5.24 -15.77
C LYS A 44 3.22 -5.68 -17.07
N ASP A 45 2.44 -6.00 -18.10
CA ASP A 45 2.97 -6.43 -19.39
C ASP A 45 3.78 -5.30 -20.08
N GLN A 46 3.31 -4.07 -19.95
CA GLN A 46 4.02 -2.88 -20.45
C GLN A 46 5.32 -2.63 -19.69
N PHE A 47 5.31 -2.83 -18.36
CA PHE A 47 6.52 -2.75 -17.55
C PHE A 47 7.57 -3.76 -18.01
N TYR A 48 7.19 -5.04 -18.17
CA TYR A 48 8.13 -6.09 -18.59
C TYR A 48 8.64 -5.90 -20.02
N ASP A 49 7.80 -5.46 -20.95
CA ASP A 49 8.23 -5.11 -22.30
C ASP A 49 9.31 -4.01 -22.27
N ARG A 50 9.05 -2.93 -21.52
CA ARG A 50 10.03 -1.84 -21.34
C ARG A 50 11.29 -2.30 -20.60
N LEU A 51 11.19 -3.21 -19.63
CA LEU A 51 12.33 -3.73 -18.88
C LEU A 51 13.25 -4.58 -19.78
N ILE A 52 12.69 -5.40 -20.66
CA ILE A 52 13.44 -6.31 -21.53
C ILE A 52 13.98 -5.59 -22.77
N ASN A 53 13.16 -4.75 -23.39
CA ASN A 53 13.46 -4.13 -24.69
C ASN A 53 13.98 -2.69 -24.57
N GLY A 54 13.81 -2.05 -23.42
CA GLY A 54 14.24 -0.67 -23.17
C GLY A 54 15.73 -0.56 -22.83
N THR A 55 16.26 0.64 -23.03
CA THR A 55 17.66 0.98 -22.67
C THR A 55 17.78 1.71 -21.33
N VAL A 56 16.65 2.08 -20.73
CA VAL A 56 16.58 2.83 -19.48
C VAL A 56 16.03 1.91 -18.40
N HIS A 57 16.87 1.58 -17.42
CA HIS A 57 16.44 0.76 -16.28
C HIS A 57 15.46 1.53 -15.38
N PRO A 58 14.39 0.87 -14.90
CA PRO A 58 13.40 1.53 -14.08
C PRO A 58 13.95 1.89 -12.69
N LYS A 59 13.45 2.98 -12.13
CA LYS A 59 13.60 3.32 -10.71
C LYS A 59 12.24 3.55 -10.08
N THR A 60 12.09 3.25 -8.81
CA THR A 60 10.84 3.49 -8.09
C THR A 60 10.91 4.76 -7.25
N SER A 61 9.78 5.43 -7.07
CA SER A 61 9.62 6.49 -6.07
C SER A 61 8.35 6.27 -5.24
N LEU A 62 8.45 6.61 -3.96
CA LEU A 62 7.34 6.54 -3.01
C LEU A 62 6.29 7.63 -3.28
N PRO A 63 5.04 7.47 -2.82
CA PRO A 63 4.00 8.48 -2.96
C PRO A 63 4.28 9.66 -2.03
N ALA A 64 4.03 10.88 -2.48
CA ALA A 64 4.14 12.06 -1.63
C ALA A 64 3.08 12.05 -0.52
N PRO A 65 3.32 12.68 0.65
CA PRO A 65 2.34 12.73 1.74
C PRO A 65 0.98 13.28 1.31
N ALA A 66 0.96 14.23 0.37
CA ALA A 66 -0.27 14.80 -0.18
C ALA A 66 -1.22 13.75 -0.81
N ALA A 67 -0.69 12.68 -1.40
CA ALA A 67 -1.51 11.62 -1.98
C ALA A 67 -2.25 10.78 -0.92
N PHE A 68 -1.64 10.60 0.25
CA PHE A 68 -2.31 9.97 1.40
C PHE A 68 -3.28 10.94 2.07
N LEU A 69 -2.90 12.22 2.19
CA LEU A 69 -3.73 13.25 2.81
C LEU A 69 -5.09 13.36 2.13
N GLU A 70 -5.14 13.35 0.79
CA GLU A 70 -6.38 13.35 0.01
C GLU A 70 -7.33 12.21 0.46
N LYS A 71 -6.79 10.99 0.61
CA LYS A 71 -7.58 9.83 1.07
C LYS A 71 -7.99 9.91 2.53
N PHE A 72 -7.19 10.57 3.37
CA PHE A 72 -7.52 10.74 4.79
C PHE A 72 -8.61 11.81 4.97
N GLU A 73 -8.55 12.90 4.21
CA GLU A 73 -9.59 13.94 4.17
C GLU A 73 -10.93 13.37 3.64
N GLU A 74 -10.90 12.54 2.60
CA GLU A 74 -12.08 11.80 2.12
C GLU A 74 -12.71 10.95 3.24
N ALA A 75 -11.89 10.22 4.01
CA ALA A 75 -12.36 9.39 5.11
C ALA A 75 -12.93 10.25 6.26
N GLN A 76 -12.23 11.32 6.65
CA GLN A 76 -12.69 12.26 7.67
C GLN A 76 -14.04 12.89 7.31
N ALA A 77 -14.19 13.37 6.06
CA ALA A 77 -15.42 13.98 5.58
C ALA A 77 -16.61 13.00 5.59
N ALA A 78 -16.36 11.71 5.36
CA ALA A 78 -17.36 10.65 5.46
C ALA A 78 -17.63 10.18 6.91
N GLY A 79 -16.80 10.58 7.88
CA GLY A 79 -16.82 10.03 9.23
C GLY A 79 -16.36 8.56 9.30
N ASP A 80 -15.54 8.14 8.33
CA ASP A 80 -14.98 6.80 8.24
C ASP A 80 -13.62 6.69 8.92
N GLN A 81 -13.35 5.54 9.53
CA GLN A 81 -12.03 5.17 10.01
C GLN A 81 -11.29 4.41 8.90
N LEU A 82 -9.97 4.62 8.82
CA LEU A 82 -9.13 4.04 7.77
C LEU A 82 -8.00 3.21 8.38
N ILE A 83 -7.87 1.97 7.93
CA ILE A 83 -6.75 1.08 8.24
C ILE A 83 -5.85 1.03 7.01
N CYS A 84 -4.69 1.67 7.10
CA CYS A 84 -3.71 1.74 6.02
C CYS A 84 -2.65 0.66 6.23
N ILE A 85 -2.60 -0.35 5.38
CA ILE A 85 -1.63 -1.45 5.45
C ILE A 85 -0.63 -1.26 4.32
N LEU A 86 0.56 -0.77 4.66
CA LEU A 86 1.54 -0.30 3.69
C LEU A 86 2.80 -1.16 3.71
N LEU A 87 3.52 -1.19 2.58
CA LEU A 87 4.76 -1.94 2.44
C LEU A 87 5.80 -1.57 3.48
N SER A 88 6.74 -2.49 3.69
CA SER A 88 7.70 -2.40 4.78
C SER A 88 8.46 -1.06 4.79
N GLY A 89 8.45 -0.42 5.96
CA GLY A 89 9.31 0.73 6.24
C GLY A 89 10.81 0.45 6.08
N GLY A 90 11.22 -0.84 6.08
CA GLY A 90 12.61 -1.25 5.89
C GLY A 90 13.09 -1.23 4.43
N ILE A 91 12.17 -1.18 3.46
CA ILE A 91 12.50 -1.15 2.01
C ILE A 91 11.97 0.10 1.31
N SER A 92 11.07 0.86 1.93
CA SER A 92 10.45 2.05 1.35
C SER A 92 10.03 3.06 2.41
N GLY A 93 10.10 4.35 2.08
CA GLY A 93 9.59 5.43 2.93
C GLY A 93 8.09 5.67 2.82
N THR A 94 7.34 4.84 2.09
CA THR A 94 5.89 5.04 1.84
C THR A 94 5.07 5.03 3.14
N TRP A 95 5.36 4.12 4.07
CA TRP A 95 4.73 4.13 5.39
C TRP A 95 4.97 5.46 6.13
N GLN A 96 6.20 5.96 6.12
CA GLN A 96 6.54 7.24 6.75
C GLN A 96 5.82 8.41 6.05
N SER A 97 5.67 8.36 4.73
CA SER A 97 4.92 9.35 3.95
C SER A 97 3.46 9.42 4.41
N ALA A 98 2.82 8.28 4.65
CA ALA A 98 1.46 8.20 5.19
C ALA A 98 1.38 8.69 6.65
N VAL A 99 2.38 8.38 7.49
CA VAL A 99 2.46 8.93 8.86
C VAL A 99 2.53 10.45 8.82
N ASN A 100 3.39 11.02 7.98
CA ASN A 100 3.50 12.47 7.81
C ASN A 100 2.17 13.09 7.35
N ALA A 101 1.46 12.43 6.42
CA ALA A 101 0.15 12.88 5.98
C ALA A 101 -0.89 12.86 7.10
N LYS A 102 -0.86 11.84 7.97
CA LYS A 102 -1.73 11.76 9.16
C LYS A 102 -1.46 12.92 10.12
N GLU A 103 -0.20 13.28 10.34
CA GLU A 103 0.17 14.42 11.23
C GLU A 103 -0.32 15.77 10.72
N MET A 104 -0.60 15.90 9.43
CA MET A 104 -1.18 17.11 8.83
C MET A 104 -2.70 17.23 9.09
N LEU A 105 -3.35 16.20 9.62
CA LEU A 105 -4.79 16.11 9.79
C LEU A 105 -5.16 15.96 11.27
N GLU A 106 -6.07 16.81 11.77
CA GLU A 106 -6.65 16.67 13.11
C GLU A 106 -7.77 15.60 13.09
N TYR A 107 -7.40 14.33 12.87
CA TYR A 107 -8.33 13.21 12.84
C TYR A 107 -7.75 11.91 13.39
N ASP A 108 -8.35 11.39 14.45
CA ASP A 108 -7.90 10.17 15.12
C ASP A 108 -8.32 8.87 14.40
N GLY A 109 -9.15 8.96 13.36
CA GLY A 109 -9.69 7.81 12.65
C GLY A 109 -8.73 7.12 11.68
N ILE A 110 -7.46 7.53 11.60
CA ILE A 110 -6.47 6.98 10.68
C ILE A 110 -5.47 6.08 11.42
N TYR A 111 -5.37 4.81 11.02
CA TYR A 111 -4.47 3.81 11.59
C TYR A 111 -3.49 3.36 10.52
N VAL A 112 -2.22 3.76 10.65
CA VAL A 112 -1.18 3.48 9.64
C VAL A 112 -0.26 2.35 10.13
N ILE A 113 -0.30 1.22 9.44
CA ILE A 113 0.40 -0.01 9.77
C ILE A 113 1.60 -0.18 8.83
N ASP A 114 2.82 -0.20 9.39
CA ASP A 114 4.00 -0.71 8.68
C ASP A 114 3.87 -2.23 8.64
N SER A 115 3.55 -2.80 7.48
CA SER A 115 3.30 -4.24 7.34
C SER A 115 4.53 -5.11 7.58
N ARG A 116 5.74 -4.54 7.52
CA ARG A 116 7.02 -5.28 7.52
C ARG A 116 7.13 -6.32 6.41
N THR A 117 6.33 -6.20 5.35
CA THR A 117 6.31 -7.09 4.19
C THR A 117 5.93 -6.31 2.93
N THR A 118 5.65 -7.00 1.82
CA THR A 118 5.15 -6.41 0.55
C THR A 118 4.36 -7.49 -0.21
N ALA A 119 3.89 -7.22 -1.42
CA ALA A 119 3.22 -8.18 -2.30
C ALA A 119 2.12 -8.97 -1.58
N CYS A 120 2.12 -10.30 -1.73
CA CYS A 120 1.14 -11.19 -1.12
C CYS A 120 1.12 -11.13 0.42
N GLY A 121 2.18 -10.68 1.09
CA GLY A 121 2.19 -10.51 2.54
C GLY A 121 1.26 -9.40 3.01
N ILE A 122 1.15 -8.30 2.25
CA ILE A 122 0.16 -7.24 2.53
C ILE A 122 -1.25 -7.81 2.34
N ARG A 123 -1.48 -8.62 1.30
CA ARG A 123 -2.78 -9.24 1.03
C ARG A 123 -3.26 -10.11 2.20
N LEU A 124 -2.37 -10.88 2.82
CA LEU A 124 -2.69 -11.69 4.01
C LEU A 124 -3.15 -10.81 5.20
N LEU A 125 -2.50 -9.66 5.40
CA LEU A 125 -2.88 -8.72 6.45
C LEU A 125 -4.22 -8.04 6.14
N VAL A 126 -4.49 -7.70 4.88
CA VAL A 126 -5.77 -7.16 4.42
C VAL A 126 -6.91 -8.15 4.66
N GLU A 127 -6.74 -9.41 4.26
CA GLU A 127 -7.75 -10.46 4.47
C GLU A 127 -8.04 -10.69 5.96
N TYR A 128 -7.00 -10.64 6.79
CA TYR A 128 -7.19 -10.70 8.24
C TYR A 128 -7.94 -9.48 8.78
N ALA A 129 -7.62 -8.27 8.31
CA ALA A 129 -8.33 -7.06 8.70
C ALA A 129 -9.82 -7.11 8.30
N GLU A 130 -10.14 -7.51 7.06
CA GLU A 130 -11.52 -7.68 6.61
C GLU A 130 -12.30 -8.68 7.47
N LYS A 131 -11.66 -9.80 7.84
CA LYS A 131 -12.27 -10.77 8.76
C LYS A 131 -12.61 -10.13 10.10
N LEU A 132 -11.69 -9.37 10.70
CA LEU A 132 -11.92 -8.70 11.98
C LEU A 132 -13.00 -7.60 11.89
N ILE A 133 -13.08 -6.89 10.76
CA ILE A 133 -14.18 -5.95 10.46
C ILE A 133 -15.52 -6.70 10.45
N ALA A 134 -15.58 -7.85 9.78
CA ALA A 134 -16.80 -8.67 9.72
C ALA A 134 -17.20 -9.25 11.08
N GLU A 135 -16.22 -9.49 11.97
CA GLU A 135 -16.44 -9.87 13.37
C GLU A 135 -16.88 -8.70 14.26
N GLY A 136 -16.90 -7.47 13.74
CA GLY A 136 -17.40 -6.27 14.42
C GLY A 136 -16.39 -5.59 15.35
N LEU A 137 -15.09 -5.89 15.20
CA LEU A 137 -14.06 -5.20 15.97
C LEU A 137 -13.95 -3.73 15.55
N SER A 138 -13.55 -2.89 16.50
CA SER A 138 -13.26 -1.48 16.25
C SER A 138 -11.90 -1.30 15.53
N ALA A 139 -11.72 -0.18 14.83
CA ALA A 139 -10.47 0.08 14.11
C ALA A 139 -9.20 0.06 15.00
N PRO A 140 -9.20 0.60 16.25
CA PRO A 140 -8.07 0.43 17.17
C PRO A 140 -7.74 -1.03 17.48
N GLU A 141 -8.74 -1.87 17.75
CA GLU A 141 -8.53 -3.29 18.05
C GLU A 141 -7.97 -4.04 16.85
N ILE A 142 -8.45 -3.72 15.64
CA ILE A 142 -7.93 -4.31 14.40
C ILE A 142 -6.47 -3.88 14.18
N ALA A 143 -6.15 -2.60 14.39
CA ALA A 143 -4.79 -2.10 14.28
C ALA A 143 -3.84 -2.82 15.25
N GLU A 144 -4.23 -3.00 16.51
CA GLU A 144 -3.46 -3.78 17.49
C GLU A 144 -3.25 -5.23 17.05
N LYS A 145 -4.30 -5.90 16.55
CA LYS A 145 -4.20 -7.28 16.06
C LYS A 145 -3.29 -7.41 14.84
N LEU A 146 -3.26 -6.41 13.96
CA LEU A 146 -2.34 -6.36 12.83
C LEU A 146 -0.89 -6.15 13.29
N GLU A 147 -0.66 -5.27 14.26
CA GLU A 147 0.66 -5.06 14.87
C GLU A 147 1.21 -6.33 15.55
N GLU A 148 0.35 -7.13 16.20
CA GLU A 148 0.72 -8.44 16.74
C GLU A 148 1.06 -9.47 15.64
N LEU A 149 0.27 -9.50 14.56
CA LEU A 149 0.36 -10.52 13.52
C LEU A 149 1.50 -10.28 12.54
N LYS A 150 1.78 -9.02 12.18
CA LYS A 150 2.66 -8.69 11.05
C LYS A 150 4.04 -9.33 11.11
N GLY A 151 4.62 -9.46 12.30
CA GLY A 151 5.93 -10.10 12.50
C GLY A 151 5.96 -11.60 12.21
N ARG A 152 4.79 -12.24 12.09
CA ARG A 152 4.63 -13.66 11.78
C ARG A 152 4.46 -13.93 10.28
N VAL A 153 4.21 -12.89 9.48
CA VAL A 153 4.16 -12.99 8.02
C VAL A 153 5.60 -13.07 7.52
N GLN A 154 5.87 -14.06 6.65
CA GLN A 154 7.20 -14.29 6.08
C GLN A 154 7.03 -14.47 4.57
N ILE A 155 7.86 -13.79 3.79
CA ILE A 155 7.94 -13.96 2.34
C ILE A 155 9.35 -14.46 2.02
N PHE A 156 9.41 -15.46 1.17
CA PHE A 156 10.66 -15.94 0.58
C PHE A 156 10.62 -15.63 -0.91
N ALA A 157 11.66 -14.96 -1.41
CA ALA A 157 11.83 -14.66 -2.83
C ALA A 157 13.04 -15.44 -3.36
N ALA A 158 12.87 -16.04 -4.53
CA ALA A 158 13.96 -16.58 -5.34
C ALA A 158 13.99 -15.79 -6.64
N VAL A 159 15.18 -15.33 -7.03
CA VAL A 159 15.38 -14.48 -8.20
C VAL A 159 16.43 -15.10 -9.11
N ASP A 160 16.27 -14.92 -10.41
CA ASP A 160 17.24 -15.43 -11.40
C ASP A 160 18.57 -14.67 -11.34
N THR A 161 18.56 -13.42 -10.86
CA THR A 161 19.75 -12.57 -10.70
C THR A 161 19.60 -11.64 -9.48
N LEU A 162 20.73 -11.28 -8.87
CA LEU A 162 20.81 -10.30 -7.76
C LEU A 162 21.07 -8.87 -8.25
N GLU A 163 21.20 -8.65 -9.57
CA GLU A 163 21.56 -7.36 -10.16
C GLU A 163 20.60 -6.21 -9.81
N TYR A 164 19.35 -6.53 -9.49
CA TYR A 164 18.28 -5.56 -9.23
C TYR A 164 17.91 -5.43 -7.74
N LEU A 165 18.71 -5.98 -6.81
CA LEU A 165 18.50 -5.92 -5.36
C LEU A 165 19.44 -4.94 -4.65
#